data_AF-A0A026WBM5-F1
#
_entry.id   AF-A0A026WBM5-F1
#
_cell.length_a   1.000
_cell.length_b   1.000
_cell.length_c   1.000
_cell.angle_alpha   90.00
_cell.angle_beta   90.00
_cell.angle_gamma   90.00
#
_symmetry.space_group_name_H-M   'P 1'
#
loop_
_entity.id
_entity.type
_entity.pdbx_description
1 polymer ?
#
loop_
_entity_poly.entity_id
_entity_poly.type
_entity_poly.pdbx_seq_one_letter_code
_entity_poly.pdbx_strand_id
1 'polypeptide(L)'
;MTNIYYGRILLTYLRHHHLENVWQEFINHPPEHQLLEEVITFIIQWLHPEKNVSCSHIDMDLDNIAQQVMKRLKVENPKHPIFSASREQFSRWKYNNIYKNQWNNSEGRQIINILFNILLYKPTFEAVVHSLKSDLFRQHLLMKNFLSYSLYYIRISLFIFQSVARRLGIYCDLVSFLISDFPASEILNLLQANQRQSIGY
;
A
#
# COMPACT_ATOMS: atom_id res chain seq x y z
N MET A 1 -1.49 34.48 -16.17
CA MET A 1 -1.11 33.05 -16.22
C MET A 1 0.21 32.79 -15.50
N THR A 2 1.28 33.53 -15.79
CA THR A 2 2.66 33.29 -15.31
C THR A 2 2.81 32.91 -13.83
N ASN A 3 2.19 33.65 -12.90
CA ASN A 3 2.35 33.40 -11.46
C ASN A 3 1.80 32.02 -11.01
N ILE A 4 0.78 31.49 -11.69
CA ILE A 4 0.21 30.16 -11.38
C ILE A 4 1.17 29.05 -11.81
N TYR A 5 1.91 29.26 -12.91
CA TYR A 5 2.92 28.32 -13.40
C TYR A 5 4.11 28.24 -12.44
N TYR A 6 4.72 29.38 -12.08
CA TYR A 6 5.80 29.41 -11.10
C TYR A 6 5.37 28.93 -9.71
N GLY A 7 4.15 29.27 -9.27
CA GLY A 7 3.60 28.76 -8.00
C GLY A 7 3.47 27.24 -7.95
N ARG A 8 3.17 26.58 -9.09
CA ARG A 8 3.17 25.10 -9.18
C ARG A 8 4.58 24.53 -9.11
N ILE A 9 5.54 25.09 -9.86
CA ILE A 9 6.95 24.62 -9.83
C ILE A 9 7.53 24.73 -8.42
N LEU A 10 7.33 25.88 -7.76
CA LEU A 10 7.82 26.10 -6.40
C LEU A 10 7.17 25.15 -5.39
N LEU A 11 5.85 24.90 -5.51
CA LEU A 11 5.16 23.92 -4.66
C LEU A 11 5.70 22.49 -4.85
N THR A 12 5.96 22.07 -6.09
CA THR A 12 6.55 20.76 -6.40
C THR A 12 7.93 20.65 -5.77
N TYR A 13 8.83 21.62 -6.01
CA TYR A 13 10.19 21.61 -5.47
C TYR A 13 10.22 21.58 -3.93
N LEU A 14 9.41 22.42 -3.28
CA LEU A 14 9.30 22.45 -1.81
C LEU A 14 8.76 21.14 -1.24
N ARG A 15 7.83 20.47 -1.94
CA ARG A 15 7.35 19.15 -1.52
C ARG A 15 8.39 18.06 -1.73
N HIS A 16 9.07 18.01 -2.87
CA HIS A 16 10.14 17.01 -3.09
C HIS A 16 11.24 17.14 -2.04
N HIS A 17 11.74 18.34 -1.74
CA HIS A 17 12.73 18.55 -0.67
C HIS A 17 12.20 18.15 0.73
N HIS A 18 10.91 18.37 1.03
CA HIS A 18 10.32 17.89 2.29
C HIS A 18 10.24 16.35 2.32
N LEU A 19 9.81 15.73 1.21
CA LEU A 19 9.66 14.29 1.06
C LEU A 19 11.00 13.56 1.09
N GLU A 20 12.09 14.16 0.58
CA GLU A 20 13.45 13.61 0.71
C GLU A 20 13.82 13.40 2.18
N ASN A 21 13.54 14.37 3.06
CA ASN A 21 13.78 14.22 4.50
C ASN A 21 12.90 13.13 5.12
N VAL A 22 11.60 13.08 4.79
CA VAL A 22 10.67 12.03 5.27
C VAL A 22 11.11 10.64 4.81
N TRP A 23 11.66 10.52 3.60
CA TRP A 23 12.23 9.27 3.10
C TRP A 23 13.51 8.87 3.85
N GLN A 24 14.40 9.82 4.16
CA GLN A 24 15.57 9.54 5.00
C GLN A 24 15.17 9.09 6.41
N GLU A 25 14.16 9.72 7.03
CA GLU A 25 13.63 9.27 8.32
C GLU A 25 13.07 7.83 8.21
N PHE A 26 12.25 7.55 7.20
CA PHE A 26 11.65 6.23 6.96
C PHE A 26 12.69 5.12 6.78
N ILE A 27 13.70 5.28 5.93
CA ILE A 27 14.71 4.22 5.68
C ILE A 27 15.66 3.99 6.85
N ASN A 28 15.75 4.94 7.79
CA ASN A 28 16.52 4.80 9.03
C ASN A 28 15.71 4.18 10.19
N HIS A 29 14.39 3.98 10.03
CA HIS A 29 13.62 3.18 11.00
C HIS A 29 14.03 1.70 10.95
N PRO A 30 13.88 0.94 12.06
CA PRO A 30 14.09 -0.51 12.04
C PRO A 30 13.19 -1.22 11.00
N PRO A 31 13.62 -2.29 10.34
CA PRO A 31 12.84 -3.00 9.31
C PRO A 31 11.42 -3.42 9.76
N GLU A 32 11.24 -3.67 11.06
CA GLU A 32 9.96 -3.94 11.71
C GLU A 32 8.95 -2.81 11.50
N HIS A 33 9.39 -1.56 11.34
CA HIS A 33 8.54 -0.38 11.20
C HIS A 33 8.48 0.16 9.77
N GLN A 34 9.26 -0.40 8.83
CA GLN A 34 9.27 0.03 7.43
C GLN A 34 8.05 -0.52 6.66
N LEU A 35 6.87 0.10 6.87
CA LEU A 35 5.61 -0.37 6.31
C LEU A 35 5.43 0.01 4.83
N LEU A 36 4.94 -0.93 4.03
CA LEU A 36 4.68 -0.72 2.59
C LEU A 36 3.57 0.33 2.35
N GLU A 37 2.65 0.50 3.32
CA GLU A 37 1.68 1.60 3.36
C GLU A 37 2.33 3.00 3.31
N GLU A 38 3.49 3.19 3.96
CA GLU A 38 4.20 4.46 4.00
C GLU A 38 4.99 4.69 2.71
N VAL A 39 5.62 3.64 2.16
CA VAL A 39 6.29 3.67 0.84
C VAL A 39 5.32 4.10 -0.26
N ILE A 40 4.10 3.57 -0.28
CA ILE A 40 3.09 3.96 -1.27
C ILE A 40 2.52 5.36 -0.99
N THR A 41 2.38 5.75 0.28
CA THR A 41 2.05 7.14 0.63
C THR A 41 3.08 8.11 0.05
N PHE A 42 4.37 7.83 0.24
CA PHE A 42 5.49 8.61 -0.31
C PHE A 42 5.47 8.64 -1.85
N ILE A 43 5.36 7.49 -2.52
CA ILE A 43 5.33 7.43 -4.00
C ILE A 43 4.18 8.26 -4.57
N ILE A 44 2.98 8.19 -3.98
CA ILE A 44 1.84 8.99 -4.45
C ILE A 44 2.07 10.48 -4.18
N GLN A 45 2.60 10.86 -3.01
CA GLN A 45 2.94 12.27 -2.71
C GLN A 45 4.03 12.82 -3.64
N TRP A 46 5.01 12.00 -4.04
CA TRP A 46 6.09 12.38 -4.93
C TRP A 46 5.64 12.58 -6.39
N LEU A 47 4.77 11.68 -6.88
CA LEU A 47 4.19 11.78 -8.23
C LEU A 47 3.05 12.81 -8.33
N HIS A 48 2.34 13.06 -7.22
CA HIS A 48 1.17 13.93 -7.16
C HIS A 48 1.24 14.92 -5.98
N PRO A 49 1.90 16.08 -6.18
CA PRO A 49 1.76 17.56 -5.04
C PRO A 49 2.26 17.54 -5.72
N GLU A 50 0.75 17.93 -6.40
CA GLU A 50 -0.45 18.64 -5.88
C GLU A 50 -1.25 18.00 -4.72
N LYS A 51 -1.49 16.68 -4.71
CA LYS A 51 -2.49 16.03 -3.84
C LYS A 51 -2.04 16.01 -2.38
N ASN A 52 -2.95 16.26 -1.43
CA ASN A 52 -2.65 16.08 -0.01
C ASN A 52 -3.07 14.66 0.42
N VAL A 53 -2.12 13.74 0.37
CA VAL A 53 -2.30 12.32 0.70
C VAL A 53 -1.83 12.06 2.13
N SER A 54 -2.57 11.24 2.89
CA SER A 54 -2.10 10.76 4.20
C SER A 54 -2.29 9.26 4.34
N CYS A 55 -1.33 8.60 5.00
CA CYS A 55 -1.38 7.17 5.30
C CYS A 55 -2.63 6.80 6.12
N SER A 56 -3.19 7.72 6.92
CA SER A 56 -4.42 7.50 7.70
C SER A 56 -5.67 7.18 6.86
N HIS A 57 -5.77 7.67 5.61
CA HIS A 57 -6.86 7.28 4.71
C HIS A 57 -6.67 5.86 4.17
N ILE A 58 -5.42 5.53 3.82
CA ILE A 58 -5.00 4.19 3.36
C ILE A 58 -5.22 3.14 4.46
N ASP A 59 -4.87 3.50 5.70
CA ASP A 59 -4.95 2.65 6.87
C ASP A 59 -6.39 2.21 7.21
N MET A 60 -7.34 3.15 7.17
CA MET A 60 -8.77 2.89 7.41
C MET A 60 -9.38 1.98 6.33
N ASP A 61 -8.93 2.13 5.08
CA ASP A 61 -9.37 1.32 3.95
C ASP A 61 -8.87 -0.13 4.04
N LEU A 62 -7.62 -0.32 4.45
CA LEU A 62 -7.05 -1.65 4.72
C LEU A 62 -7.71 -2.33 5.92
N ASP A 63 -8.02 -1.60 6.99
CA ASP A 63 -8.78 -2.13 8.13
C ASP A 63 -10.20 -2.56 7.72
N ASN A 64 -10.87 -1.82 6.83
CA ASN A 64 -12.18 -2.23 6.28
C ASN A 64 -12.09 -3.55 5.50
N ILE A 65 -11.06 -3.74 4.68
CA ILE A 65 -10.85 -5.01 3.94
C ILE A 65 -10.52 -6.15 4.91
N ALA A 66 -9.67 -5.92 5.92
CA ALA A 66 -9.39 -6.90 6.98
C ALA A 66 -10.66 -7.31 7.76
N GLN A 67 -11.55 -6.36 8.06
CA GLN A 67 -12.86 -6.65 8.65
C GLN A 67 -13.78 -7.45 7.72
N GLN A 68 -13.72 -7.25 6.40
CA GLN A 68 -14.48 -8.06 5.44
C GLN A 68 -13.96 -9.50 5.37
N VAL A 69 -12.64 -9.72 5.41
CA VAL A 69 -12.04 -11.07 5.55
C VAL A 69 -12.52 -11.72 6.85
N MET A 70 -12.41 -11.03 7.98
CA MET A 70 -12.83 -11.55 9.30
C MET A 70 -14.33 -11.89 9.35
N LYS A 71 -15.20 -11.10 8.71
CA LYS A 71 -16.63 -11.38 8.62
C LYS A 71 -16.92 -12.66 7.83
N ARG A 72 -16.30 -12.84 6.65
CA ARG A 72 -16.45 -14.08 5.84
C ARG A 72 -15.88 -15.29 6.58
N LEU A 73 -14.68 -15.17 7.14
CA LEU A 73 -14.04 -16.22 7.93
C LEU A 73 -14.86 -16.63 9.15
N LYS A 74 -15.63 -15.71 9.77
CA LYS A 74 -16.51 -16.06 10.90
C LYS A 74 -17.72 -16.90 10.48
N VAL A 75 -18.15 -16.81 9.22
CA VAL A 75 -19.20 -17.68 8.65
C VAL A 75 -18.61 -19.02 8.22
N GLU A 76 -17.47 -19.02 7.52
CA GLU A 76 -16.83 -20.22 6.97
C GLU A 76 -16.19 -21.11 8.06
N ASN A 77 -15.53 -20.50 9.05
CA ASN A 77 -14.94 -21.20 10.20
C ASN A 77 -15.09 -20.36 11.50
N PRO A 78 -16.24 -20.47 12.20
CA PRO A 78 -16.47 -19.75 13.46
C PRO A 78 -15.45 -20.01 14.56
N LYS A 79 -14.67 -21.10 14.46
CA LYS A 79 -13.70 -21.59 15.46
C LYS A 79 -12.24 -21.25 15.11
N HIS A 80 -11.98 -20.48 14.05
CA HIS A 80 -10.61 -20.13 13.64
C HIS A 80 -9.84 -19.41 14.76
N PRO A 81 -8.57 -19.78 15.08
CA PRO A 81 -7.84 -19.24 16.24
C PRO A 81 -7.66 -17.72 16.26
N ILE A 82 -7.73 -17.05 15.10
CA ILE A 82 -7.74 -15.58 14.98
C ILE A 82 -8.86 -14.90 15.80
N PHE A 83 -9.97 -15.59 16.09
CA PHE A 83 -11.04 -15.04 16.94
C PHE A 83 -10.72 -15.11 18.44
N SER A 84 -9.62 -15.75 18.81
CA SER A 84 -9.04 -15.76 20.17
C SER A 84 -7.81 -14.83 20.29
N ALA A 85 -7.41 -14.15 19.21
CA ALA A 85 -6.28 -13.22 19.23
C ALA A 85 -6.64 -11.93 19.97
N SER A 86 -5.68 -11.40 20.73
CA SER A 86 -5.86 -10.16 21.51
C SER A 86 -5.80 -8.92 20.62
N ARG A 87 -6.40 -7.81 21.10
CA ARG A 87 -6.37 -6.52 20.39
C ARG A 87 -4.93 -6.00 20.23
N GLU A 88 -4.06 -6.34 21.17
CA GLU A 88 -2.64 -5.99 21.22
C GLU A 88 -1.85 -6.77 20.15
N GLN A 89 -2.23 -8.03 19.85
CA GLN A 89 -1.68 -8.78 18.74
C GLN A 89 -2.06 -8.14 17.40
N PHE A 90 -3.35 -7.84 17.16
CA PHE A 90 -3.78 -7.12 15.96
C PHE A 90 -3.12 -5.75 15.83
N SER A 91 -2.95 -5.00 16.93
CA SER A 91 -2.26 -3.71 16.93
C SER A 91 -0.79 -3.85 16.54
N ARG A 92 -0.08 -4.85 17.08
CA ARG A 92 1.30 -5.18 16.67
C ARG A 92 1.36 -5.51 15.18
N TRP A 93 0.51 -6.42 14.69
CA TRP A 93 0.46 -6.82 13.28
C TRP A 93 0.03 -5.68 12.34
N LYS A 94 -0.69 -4.67 12.84
CA LYS A 94 -1.09 -3.48 12.09
C LYS A 94 0.06 -2.48 11.94
N TYR A 95 0.82 -2.21 13.00
CA TYR A 95 1.88 -1.19 12.98
C TYR A 95 3.31 -1.73 12.83
N ASN A 96 3.48 -3.05 12.67
CA ASN A 96 4.79 -3.67 12.45
C ASN A 96 4.74 -4.69 11.30
N ASN A 97 5.85 -4.84 10.59
CA ASN A 97 6.14 -6.00 9.76
C ASN A 97 6.25 -7.27 10.62
N ILE A 98 5.87 -8.40 10.04
CA ILE A 98 6.00 -9.72 10.65
C ILE A 98 6.75 -10.63 9.68
N TYR A 99 7.74 -11.37 10.18
CA TYR A 99 8.57 -12.27 9.38
C TYR A 99 8.24 -13.76 9.59
N LYS A 100 7.13 -14.04 10.30
CA LYS A 100 6.64 -15.39 10.62
C LYS A 100 5.12 -15.40 10.64
N ASN A 101 4.52 -16.42 10.01
CA ASN A 101 3.09 -16.68 10.11
C ASN A 101 2.69 -16.94 11.57
N GLN A 102 1.57 -16.37 11.98
CA GLN A 102 0.99 -16.55 13.32
C GLN A 102 0.05 -17.77 13.39
N TRP A 103 -0.30 -18.32 12.23
CA TRP A 103 -1.24 -19.42 12.03
C TRP A 103 -0.58 -20.59 11.29
N ASN A 104 -1.13 -21.79 11.41
CA ASN A 104 -0.63 -22.94 10.65
C ASN A 104 -1.04 -22.87 9.16
N ASN A 105 -0.48 -23.77 8.34
CA ASN A 105 -0.69 -23.79 6.88
C ASN A 105 -2.16 -23.97 6.43
N SER A 106 -3.03 -24.53 7.28
CA SER A 106 -4.46 -24.71 6.99
C SER A 106 -5.26 -23.44 7.31
N GLU A 107 -5.02 -22.88 8.49
CA GLU A 107 -5.59 -21.61 8.96
C GLU A 107 -5.17 -20.44 8.06
N GLY A 108 -3.87 -20.31 7.80
CA GLY A 108 -3.36 -19.26 6.93
C GLY A 108 -3.90 -19.34 5.50
N ARG A 109 -4.12 -20.56 4.99
CA ARG A 109 -4.77 -20.76 3.68
C ARG A 109 -6.24 -20.33 3.68
N GLN A 110 -6.98 -20.47 4.78
CA GLN A 110 -8.36 -19.96 4.86
C GLN A 110 -8.38 -18.43 4.76
N ILE A 111 -7.53 -17.73 5.53
CA ILE A 111 -7.39 -16.27 5.47
C ILE A 111 -6.99 -15.81 4.06
N ILE A 112 -5.96 -16.45 3.47
CA ILE A 112 -5.45 -16.14 2.13
C ILE A 112 -6.54 -16.36 1.06
N ASN A 113 -7.24 -17.49 1.08
CA ASN A 113 -8.29 -17.79 0.10
C ASN A 113 -9.43 -16.75 0.15
N ILE A 114 -9.86 -16.36 1.35
CA ILE A 114 -10.91 -15.35 1.53
C ILE A 114 -10.46 -13.98 1.02
N LEU A 115 -9.24 -13.56 1.33
CA LEU A 115 -8.65 -12.31 0.85
C LEU A 115 -8.47 -12.30 -0.68
N PHE A 116 -7.99 -13.41 -1.24
CA PHE A 116 -7.85 -13.60 -2.68
C PHE A 116 -9.20 -13.57 -3.41
N ASN A 117 -10.23 -14.23 -2.85
CA ASN A 117 -11.60 -14.16 -3.34
C ASN A 117 -12.19 -12.75 -3.23
N ILE A 118 -11.83 -11.97 -2.21
CA ILE A 118 -12.24 -10.56 -2.08
C ILE A 118 -11.61 -9.69 -3.18
N LEU A 119 -10.32 -9.90 -3.49
CA LEU A 119 -9.57 -9.04 -4.41
C LEU A 119 -9.68 -9.45 -5.89
N LEU A 120 -9.97 -10.73 -6.22
CA LEU A 120 -10.12 -11.18 -7.61
C LEU A 120 -11.57 -11.34 -8.08
N TYR A 121 -12.54 -11.59 -7.18
CA TYR A 121 -13.93 -11.70 -7.62
C TYR A 121 -14.49 -10.32 -7.93
N LYS A 122 -14.49 -9.95 -9.22
CA LYS A 122 -14.79 -8.60 -9.72
C LYS A 122 -15.95 -7.87 -9.01
N PRO A 123 -17.14 -8.46 -8.78
CA PRO A 123 -18.22 -7.78 -8.05
C PRO A 123 -17.90 -7.47 -6.57
N THR A 124 -17.13 -8.32 -5.88
CA THR A 124 -16.61 -7.97 -4.54
C THR A 124 -15.50 -6.93 -4.65
N PHE A 125 -14.59 -7.05 -5.62
CA PHE A 125 -13.52 -6.07 -5.80
C PHE A 125 -14.08 -4.67 -6.09
N GLU A 126 -15.04 -4.53 -7.01
CA GLU A 126 -15.72 -3.27 -7.30
C GLU A 126 -16.45 -2.75 -6.05
N ALA A 127 -17.16 -3.60 -5.29
CA ALA A 127 -17.79 -3.20 -4.03
C ALA A 127 -16.76 -2.75 -2.96
N VAL A 128 -15.59 -3.40 -2.88
CA VAL A 128 -14.48 -2.97 -2.03
C VAL A 128 -13.99 -1.60 -2.47
N VAL A 129 -13.66 -1.41 -3.74
CA VAL A 129 -13.16 -0.13 -4.30
C VAL A 129 -14.17 1.01 -4.14
N HIS A 130 -15.48 0.71 -4.23
CA HIS A 130 -16.55 1.65 -3.93
C HIS A 130 -16.74 1.94 -2.42
N SER A 131 -16.27 1.05 -1.54
CA SER A 131 -16.28 1.26 -0.07
C SER A 131 -15.04 1.99 0.46
N LEU A 132 -14.01 2.19 -0.38
CA LEU A 132 -12.78 2.91 -0.01
C LEU A 132 -13.07 4.41 0.15
N LYS A 133 -12.59 4.97 1.25
CA LYS A 133 -12.67 6.41 1.55
C LYS A 133 -11.46 7.17 1.02
N SER A 134 -10.34 6.49 0.79
CA SER A 134 -9.21 7.05 0.05
C SER A 134 -9.60 7.19 -1.42
N ASP A 135 -9.99 8.41 -1.81
CA ASP A 135 -10.29 8.75 -3.19
C ASP A 135 -9.08 8.51 -4.12
N LEU A 136 -7.88 8.30 -3.56
CA LEU A 136 -6.64 7.95 -4.26
C LEU A 136 -6.59 6.48 -4.68
N PHE A 137 -6.93 5.53 -3.80
CA PHE A 137 -7.09 4.14 -4.23
C PHE A 137 -8.23 4.02 -5.22
N ARG A 138 -9.35 4.72 -4.94
CA ARG A 138 -10.50 4.77 -5.83
C ARG A 138 -10.14 5.35 -7.21
N GLN A 139 -9.34 6.41 -7.29
CA GLN A 139 -8.84 6.96 -8.57
C GLN A 139 -7.91 5.96 -9.29
N HIS A 140 -6.88 5.42 -8.62
CA HIS A 140 -5.90 4.55 -9.29
C HIS A 140 -6.46 3.16 -9.67
N LEU A 141 -7.40 2.61 -8.89
CA LEU A 141 -8.03 1.31 -9.15
C LEU A 141 -9.20 1.38 -10.15
N LEU A 142 -9.79 2.56 -10.40
CA LEU A 142 -10.88 2.77 -11.35
C LEU A 142 -10.47 3.43 -12.67
N MET A 143 -9.18 3.72 -12.91
CA MET A 143 -8.71 4.25 -14.20
C MET A 143 -8.87 3.20 -15.31
N LYS A 144 -9.74 3.51 -16.29
CA LYS A 144 -10.22 2.55 -17.31
C LYS A 144 -9.36 2.41 -18.58
N ASN A 145 -8.25 3.14 -18.71
CA ASN A 145 -7.49 3.21 -19.97
C ASN A 145 -6.42 2.11 -20.12
N PHE A 146 -6.08 1.83 -21.37
CA PHE A 146 -5.70 0.48 -21.81
C PHE A 146 -4.21 0.11 -21.62
N LEU A 147 -3.96 -1.19 -21.56
CA LEU A 147 -2.66 -1.89 -21.63
C LEU A 147 -1.64 -1.62 -20.51
N SER A 148 -1.17 -0.39 -20.29
CA SER A 148 -0.09 -0.10 -19.30
C SER A 148 -0.54 -0.25 -17.84
N TYR A 149 -1.84 -0.11 -17.58
CA TYR A 149 -2.41 -0.14 -16.22
C TYR A 149 -2.58 -1.55 -15.64
N SER A 150 -2.41 -2.62 -16.43
CA SER A 150 -2.51 -4.01 -15.93
C SER A 150 -1.48 -4.29 -14.82
N LEU A 151 -0.23 -3.87 -15.03
CA LEU A 151 0.82 -3.96 -14.03
C LEU A 151 0.50 -3.08 -12.82
N TYR A 152 0.10 -1.81 -13.00
CA TYR A 152 -0.18 -0.91 -11.87
C TYR A 152 -1.34 -1.41 -10.98
N TYR A 153 -2.40 -1.95 -11.61
CA TYR A 153 -3.49 -2.64 -10.93
C TYR A 153 -3.01 -3.85 -10.11
N ILE A 154 -2.15 -4.69 -10.70
CA ILE A 154 -1.54 -5.84 -10.03
C ILE A 154 -0.68 -5.38 -8.85
N ARG A 155 0.18 -4.36 -9.02
CA ARG A 155 1.06 -3.83 -7.96
C ARG A 155 0.24 -3.32 -6.76
N ILE A 156 -0.82 -2.52 -6.98
CA ILE A 156 -1.70 -2.07 -5.88
C ILE A 156 -2.44 -3.24 -5.25
N SER A 157 -2.91 -4.22 -6.05
CA SER A 157 -3.60 -5.41 -5.52
C SER A 157 -2.68 -6.28 -4.66
N LEU A 158 -1.41 -6.47 -5.06
CA LEU A 158 -0.39 -7.18 -4.28
C LEU A 158 -0.07 -6.45 -2.98
N PHE A 159 0.01 -5.12 -3.01
CA PHE A 159 0.18 -4.29 -1.81
C PHE A 159 -1.02 -4.44 -0.86
N ILE A 160 -2.26 -4.28 -1.34
CA ILE A 160 -3.47 -4.44 -0.50
C ILE A 160 -3.50 -5.85 0.09
N PHE A 161 -3.18 -6.87 -0.72
CA PHE A 161 -3.06 -8.25 -0.25
C PHE A 161 -2.02 -8.37 0.86
N GLN A 162 -0.78 -7.91 0.68
CA GLN A 162 0.28 -7.99 1.68
C GLN A 162 -0.09 -7.24 2.96
N SER A 163 -0.60 -6.01 2.87
CA SER A 163 -0.93 -5.19 4.03
C SER A 163 -2.14 -5.73 4.82
N VAL A 164 -3.14 -6.30 4.16
CA VAL A 164 -4.28 -6.98 4.83
C VAL A 164 -3.86 -8.34 5.41
N ALA A 165 -3.06 -9.12 4.68
CA ALA A 165 -2.49 -10.37 5.15
C ALA A 165 -1.67 -10.15 6.44
N ARG A 166 -0.77 -9.14 6.43
CA ARG A 166 0.04 -8.69 7.57
C ARG A 166 -0.84 -8.37 8.78
N ARG A 167 -1.86 -7.51 8.63
CA ARG A 167 -2.83 -7.15 9.68
C ARG A 167 -3.59 -8.34 10.28
N LEU A 168 -3.71 -9.44 9.53
CA LEU A 168 -4.36 -10.68 9.95
C LEU A 168 -3.37 -11.77 10.41
N GLY A 169 -2.10 -11.44 10.65
CA GLY A 169 -1.09 -12.38 11.16
C GLY A 169 -0.49 -13.32 10.12
N ILE A 170 -0.65 -13.01 8.83
CA ILE A 170 -0.03 -13.74 7.71
C ILE A 170 1.22 -12.99 7.25
N TYR A 171 2.35 -13.69 7.23
CA TYR A 171 3.56 -13.21 6.56
C TYR A 171 3.45 -13.46 5.05
N CYS A 172 3.55 -12.38 4.27
CA CYS A 172 3.75 -12.43 2.83
C CYS A 172 4.85 -11.46 2.45
N ASP A 173 5.98 -11.98 1.95
CA ASP A 173 6.91 -11.19 1.16
C ASP A 173 6.44 -11.22 -0.30
N LEU A 174 5.66 -10.22 -0.68
CA LEU A 174 5.42 -9.89 -2.09
C LEU A 174 6.33 -8.73 -2.54
N VAL A 175 7.14 -8.15 -1.64
CA VAL A 175 8.11 -7.09 -1.94
C VAL A 175 9.19 -7.63 -2.88
N SER A 176 9.62 -8.89 -2.70
CA SER A 176 10.49 -9.60 -3.65
C SER A 176 9.92 -9.61 -5.08
N PHE A 177 8.59 -9.74 -5.26
CA PHE A 177 7.92 -9.64 -6.56
C PHE A 177 7.70 -8.20 -7.04
N LEU A 178 7.75 -7.20 -6.15
CA LEU A 178 7.71 -5.78 -6.53
C LEU A 178 9.09 -5.29 -7.01
N ILE A 179 10.18 -5.81 -6.41
CA ILE A 179 11.57 -5.43 -6.67
C ILE A 179 12.22 -6.27 -7.78
N SER A 180 11.75 -7.49 -8.08
CA SER A 180 12.27 -8.29 -9.21
C SER A 180 12.12 -7.60 -10.57
N ASP A 181 11.06 -6.80 -10.72
CA ASP A 181 10.61 -6.26 -12.00
C ASP A 181 10.82 -4.74 -12.12
N PHE A 182 10.94 -4.03 -10.99
CA PHE A 182 11.53 -2.70 -10.97
C PHE A 182 13.03 -2.86 -10.79
N PRO A 183 13.86 -2.67 -11.84
CA PRO A 183 15.29 -2.64 -11.61
C PRO A 183 15.58 -1.52 -10.60
N ALA A 184 16.34 -1.80 -9.54
CA ALA A 184 16.60 -0.80 -8.50
C ALA A 184 17.24 0.49 -9.07
N SER A 185 17.91 0.37 -10.22
CA SER A 185 18.39 1.48 -11.02
C SER A 185 17.28 2.38 -11.60
N GLU A 186 16.05 1.94 -11.88
CA GLU A 186 14.98 2.84 -12.34
C GLU A 186 14.40 3.69 -11.22
N ILE A 187 14.17 3.13 -10.02
CA ILE A 187 13.77 3.94 -8.86
C ILE A 187 14.90 4.91 -8.49
N LEU A 188 16.14 4.42 -8.46
CA LEU A 188 17.31 5.26 -8.21
C LEU A 188 17.54 6.31 -9.32
N ASN A 189 17.29 5.98 -10.60
CA ASN A 189 17.38 6.93 -11.71
C ASN A 189 16.22 7.91 -11.73
N LEU A 190 15.00 7.56 -11.27
CA LEU A 190 13.91 8.53 -11.11
C LEU A 190 14.22 9.55 -10.02
N LEU A 191 14.98 9.16 -8.98
CA LEU A 191 15.51 10.08 -7.98
C LEU A 191 16.72 10.88 -8.53
N GLN A 192 17.68 10.23 -9.19
CA GLN A 192 18.93 10.86 -9.64
C GLN A 192 18.85 11.64 -10.97
N ALA A 193 17.96 11.30 -11.90
CA ALA A 193 17.80 12.03 -13.16
C ALA A 193 17.19 13.42 -12.92
N ASN A 194 16.31 13.55 -11.93
CA ASN A 194 15.75 14.84 -11.53
C ASN A 194 16.80 15.73 -10.83
N GLN A 195 17.77 15.15 -10.10
CA GLN A 195 18.95 15.89 -9.60
C GLN A 195 19.84 16.44 -10.74
N ARG A 196 19.77 15.88 -11.95
CA ARG A 196 20.49 16.43 -13.13
C ARG A 196 19.72 17.53 -13.85
N GLN A 197 18.41 17.64 -13.66
CA GLN A 197 17.60 18.71 -14.27
C GLN A 197 17.55 20.00 -13.43
N SER A 198 18.00 19.99 -12.17
CA SER A 198 18.14 21.20 -11.33
C SER A 198 19.51 21.87 -11.38
N ILE A 199 20.48 21.29 -12.11
CA ILE A 199 21.87 21.76 -12.21
C ILE A 199 22.27 22.07 -13.68
N GLY A 200 21.37 21.84 -14.63
CA GLY A 200 21.64 21.95 -16.07
C GLY A 200 20.99 23.16 -16.76
N TYR A 201 21.60 24.35 -16.57
CA TYR A 201 21.40 25.61 -17.32
C TYR A 201 19.96 26.14 -17.49
#